data_AF-A0A9R1XUF6-F1
#
_entry.id   AF-A0A9R1XUF6-F1
#
_cell.length_a   1.000
_cell.length_b   1.000
_cell.length_c   1.000
_cell.angle_alpha   90.00
_cell.angle_beta   90.00
_cell.angle_gamma   90.00
#
_symmetry.space_group_name_H-M   'P 1'
#
loop_
_entity.id
_entity.type
_entity.pdbx_description
1 polymer ?
#
loop_
_entity_poly.entity_id
_entity_poly.type
_entity_poly.pdbx_seq_one_letter_code
_entity_poly.pdbx_strand_id
1 'polypeptide(L)'
;MEMIKQIEKKSMSLDNASQSSFMGVSQVDMMPHLSICDPLGPTTTKGRPKLASRIKSPLEAPKKRTCSYCQGLGHYATSCSIRKAEESLQET
;
A
#
# COMPACT_ATOMS: atom_id res chain seq x y z
N MET A 1 -34.34 -4.17 14.91
CA MET A 1 -33.74 -5.31 15.63
C MET A 1 -33.05 -6.17 14.59
N GLU A 2 -31.73 -6.34 14.72
CA GLU A 2 -30.92 -7.25 13.90
C GLU A 2 -31.46 -8.69 13.99
N MET A 3 -31.12 -9.55 13.01
CA MET A 3 -30.56 -10.87 13.31
C MET A 3 -29.94 -11.57 12.09
N ILE A 4 -28.59 -11.55 12.07
CA ILE A 4 -27.65 -12.69 11.94
C ILE A 4 -27.54 -13.46 10.60
N LYS A 5 -26.32 -13.35 10.05
CA LYS A 5 -25.67 -14.14 8.99
C LYS A 5 -25.76 -15.66 9.23
N GLN A 6 -26.08 -16.42 8.19
CA GLN A 6 -25.84 -17.87 8.18
C GLN A 6 -24.42 -18.15 7.69
N ILE A 7 -23.61 -18.73 8.57
CA ILE A 7 -22.29 -19.31 8.30
C ILE A 7 -22.54 -20.80 8.14
N GLU A 8 -22.45 -21.32 6.91
CA GLU A 8 -22.37 -22.78 6.72
C GLU A 8 -20.92 -23.24 6.91
N LYS A 9 -20.75 -24.15 7.86
CA LYS A 9 -19.55 -24.94 8.10
C LYS A 9 -19.91 -26.41 7.97
N LYS A 10 -18.87 -27.21 7.67
CA LYS A 10 -18.72 -28.68 7.79
C LYS A 10 -19.02 -29.42 6.46
N SER A 11 -18.27 -30.44 6.03
CA SER A 11 -17.32 -31.32 6.72
C SER A 11 -16.30 -31.87 5.72
N MET A 12 -15.07 -32.13 6.17
CA MET A 12 -14.21 -33.12 5.51
C MET A 12 -14.60 -34.52 5.98
N SER A 13 -14.69 -35.49 5.05
CA SER A 13 -14.34 -36.87 5.34
C SER A 13 -13.57 -37.45 4.16
N LEU A 14 -12.31 -37.76 4.42
CA LEU A 14 -11.47 -38.67 3.64
C LEU A 14 -11.96 -40.08 3.95
N ASP A 15 -12.09 -40.97 2.96
CA ASP A 15 -11.65 -42.37 3.11
C ASP A 15 -11.61 -43.11 1.77
N ASN A 16 -10.69 -44.07 1.75
CA ASN A 16 -9.95 -44.66 0.64
C ASN A 16 -10.52 -46.05 0.30
N ALA A 17 -10.59 -46.44 -0.99
CA ALA A 17 -10.31 -47.82 -1.42
C ALA A 17 -10.47 -48.04 -2.94
N SER A 18 -9.38 -48.48 -3.55
CA SER A 18 -9.30 -49.68 -4.40
C SER A 18 -10.08 -49.70 -5.72
N GLN A 19 -9.37 -49.56 -6.84
CA GLN A 19 -8.87 -50.72 -7.61
C GLN A 19 -8.10 -50.24 -8.84
N SER A 20 -6.87 -50.71 -8.95
CA SER A 20 -5.98 -50.51 -10.09
C SER A 20 -6.50 -51.23 -11.34
N SER A 21 -6.76 -50.50 -12.41
CA SER A 21 -6.71 -51.02 -13.77
C SER A 21 -5.78 -50.13 -14.59
N PHE A 22 -4.49 -50.46 -14.56
CA PHE A 22 -3.49 -49.85 -15.42
C PHE A 22 -3.65 -50.40 -16.84
N MET A 23 -4.59 -49.85 -17.60
CA MET A 23 -4.71 -50.09 -19.03
C MET A 23 -4.22 -48.86 -19.77
N GLY A 24 -2.92 -48.86 -20.08
CA GLY A 24 -2.30 -48.15 -21.20
C GLY A 24 -2.72 -46.70 -21.44
N VAL A 25 -2.35 -45.78 -20.54
CA VAL A 25 -2.21 -44.37 -20.94
C VAL A 25 -0.87 -44.21 -21.63
N SER A 26 -0.88 -44.09 -22.96
CA SER A 26 0.29 -43.66 -23.73
C SER A 26 0.76 -42.32 -23.16
N GLN A 27 1.91 -42.33 -22.49
CA GLN A 27 2.56 -41.15 -21.91
C GLN A 27 3.11 -40.26 -23.04
N VAL A 28 2.21 -39.65 -23.81
CA VAL A 28 2.54 -38.70 -24.88
C VAL A 28 1.70 -37.43 -24.74
N ASP A 29 1.35 -37.03 -23.52
CA ASP A 29 0.70 -35.73 -23.31
C ASP A 29 1.08 -35.12 -21.96
N MET A 30 2.38 -34.99 -21.73
CA MET A 30 2.95 -34.19 -20.64
C MET A 30 3.82 -33.05 -21.20
N MET A 31 3.72 -32.79 -22.50
CA MET A 31 4.45 -31.70 -23.15
C MET A 31 3.51 -30.50 -23.22
N PRO A 32 3.72 -29.40 -22.45
CA PRO A 32 2.93 -28.19 -22.63
C PRO A 32 2.99 -27.75 -24.08
N HIS A 33 1.85 -27.81 -24.77
CA HIS A 33 1.69 -27.26 -26.11
C HIS A 33 1.93 -25.74 -26.06
N LEU A 34 3.14 -25.32 -26.42
CA LEU A 34 3.50 -23.91 -26.53
C LEU A 34 2.87 -23.35 -27.81
N SER A 35 1.75 -22.63 -27.69
CA SER A 35 1.21 -21.85 -28.79
C SER A 35 2.05 -20.58 -28.96
N ILE A 36 2.79 -20.48 -30.07
CA ILE A 36 3.48 -19.25 -30.46
C ILE A 36 2.42 -18.33 -31.07
N CYS A 37 1.95 -17.34 -30.30
CA CYS A 37 1.12 -16.27 -30.84
C CYS A 37 2.04 -15.20 -31.44
N ASP A 38 2.02 -15.04 -32.77
CA ASP A 38 2.64 -13.88 -33.40
C ASP A 38 1.92 -12.61 -32.93
N PRO A 39 2.62 -11.62 -32.37
CA PRO A 39 1.97 -10.43 -31.85
C PRO A 39 1.54 -9.53 -33.02
N LEU A 40 0.26 -9.65 -33.41
CA LEU A 40 -0.40 -8.76 -34.37
C LEU A 40 -0.59 -7.32 -33.86
N GLY A 41 -0.14 -7.02 -32.64
CA GLY A 41 -0.25 -5.71 -32.01
C GLY A 41 0.64 -5.58 -30.77
N PRO A 42 0.69 -4.39 -30.15
CA PRO A 42 1.60 -4.12 -29.04
C PRO A 42 1.38 -5.09 -27.86
N THR A 43 2.32 -6.02 -27.66
CA THR A 43 2.30 -6.93 -26.52
C THR A 43 2.61 -6.15 -25.26
N THR A 44 1.76 -6.29 -24.22
CA THR A 44 2.04 -5.68 -22.93
C THR A 44 3.32 -6.29 -22.35
N THR A 45 4.38 -5.49 -22.28
CA THR A 45 5.66 -5.94 -21.74
C THR A 45 5.46 -6.27 -20.26
N LYS A 46 5.76 -7.50 -19.87
CA LYS A 46 5.87 -7.86 -18.45
C LYS A 46 6.96 -6.96 -17.86
N GLY A 47 6.58 -6.03 -16.98
CA GLY A 47 7.54 -5.03 -16.48
C GLY A 47 6.89 -3.83 -15.82
N ARG A 48 7.70 -2.77 -15.71
CA ARG A 48 7.45 -1.54 -14.94
C ARG A 48 6.04 -0.98 -15.17
N PRO A 49 5.25 -0.76 -14.11
CA PRO A 49 3.96 -0.08 -14.23
C PRO A 49 4.13 1.26 -14.96
N LYS A 50 3.32 1.49 -16.00
CA LYS A 50 3.29 2.76 -16.74
C LYS A 50 2.90 3.94 -15.87
N LEU A 51 2.20 3.68 -14.76
CA LEU A 51 1.67 4.67 -13.85
C LEU A 51 2.26 4.46 -12.45
N ALA A 52 2.58 5.56 -11.77
CA ALA A 52 3.16 5.53 -10.43
C ALA A 52 2.14 4.96 -9.43
N SER A 53 2.45 3.83 -8.80
CA SER A 53 1.58 3.19 -7.80
C SER A 53 1.56 3.93 -6.45
N ARG A 54 2.40 4.96 -6.27
CA ARG A 54 2.54 5.63 -4.97
C ARG A 54 1.40 6.60 -4.76
N ILE A 55 0.45 6.23 -3.91
CA ILE A 55 -0.56 7.13 -3.38
C ILE A 55 0.15 8.23 -2.59
N LYS A 56 -0.06 9.50 -2.93
CA LYS A 56 0.50 10.63 -2.19
C LYS A 56 -0.21 10.72 -0.84
N SER A 57 0.53 10.65 0.26
CA SER A 57 -0.02 10.99 1.57
C SER A 57 -0.50 12.44 1.55
N PRO A 58 -1.58 12.79 2.27
CA PRO A 58 -1.91 14.20 2.48
C PRO A 58 -0.68 14.86 3.11
N LEU A 59 -0.15 15.87 2.44
CA LEU A 59 0.89 16.73 3.01
C LEU A 59 0.19 17.55 4.09
N GLU A 60 0.22 17.09 5.34
CA GLU A 60 -0.05 18.01 6.45
C GLU A 60 1.01 19.10 6.38
N ALA A 61 0.56 20.34 6.13
CA ALA A 61 1.45 21.49 6.06
C ALA A 61 2.33 21.50 7.33
N PRO A 62 3.65 21.73 7.20
CA PRO A 62 4.52 21.79 8.37
C PRO A 62 3.96 22.82 9.36
N LYS A 63 3.50 22.35 10.53
CA LYS A 63 3.01 23.22 11.60
C LYS A 63 4.16 24.16 11.98
N LYS A 64 4.07 25.41 11.52
CA LYS A 64 5.05 26.42 11.89
C LYS A 64 4.93 26.64 13.39
N ARG A 65 6.06 26.54 14.07
CA ARG A 65 6.21 26.88 15.50
C ARG A 65 5.69 28.30 15.78
N THR A 66 4.92 28.45 16.85
CA THR A 66 4.40 29.74 17.32
C THR A 66 5.27 30.27 18.45
N CYS A 67 5.64 31.54 18.38
CA CYS A 67 6.40 32.23 19.42
C CYS A 67 5.53 32.44 20.66
N SER A 68 5.99 32.04 21.85
CA SER A 68 5.21 32.20 23.09
C SER A 68 5.08 33.66 23.56
N TYR A 69 5.95 34.56 23.09
CA TYR A 69 5.92 35.97 23.48
C TYR A 69 5.00 36.79 22.57
N CYS A 70 5.24 36.78 21.25
CA CYS A 70 4.46 37.61 20.31
C CYS A 70 3.40 36.84 19.50
N GLN A 71 3.27 35.52 19.71
CA GLN A 71 2.35 34.65 18.96
C GLN A 71 2.62 34.57 17.44
N GLY A 72 3.72 35.16 16.95
CA GLY A 72 4.15 35.07 15.56
C GLY A 72 4.68 33.68 15.19
N LEU A 73 4.59 33.32 13.91
CA LEU A 73 5.04 32.02 13.41
C LEU A 73 6.52 32.03 13.00
N GLY A 74 7.22 30.90 13.16
CA GLY A 74 8.53 30.63 12.57
C GLY A 74 9.76 30.95 13.42
N HIS A 75 9.61 31.43 14.66
CA HIS A 75 10.73 31.77 15.55
C HIS A 75 10.44 31.42 17.02
N TYR A 76 11.49 31.36 17.85
CA TYR A 76 11.36 31.15 19.30
C TYR A 76 11.25 32.47 20.04
N ALA A 77 10.72 32.45 21.28
CA ALA A 77 10.68 33.64 22.13
C ALA A 77 12.07 34.23 22.41
N THR A 78 13.11 33.39 22.52
CA THR A 78 14.51 33.81 22.68
C THR A 78 15.06 34.58 21.47
N SER A 79 14.52 34.34 20.29
CA SER A 79 14.88 35.04 19.05
C SER A 79 13.83 36.06 18.61
N CYS A 80 12.86 36.40 19.48
CA CYS A 80 11.79 37.33 19.13
C CYS A 80 12.33 38.75 19.04
N SER A 81 12.13 39.40 17.89
CA SER A 81 12.55 40.79 17.67
C SER A 81 11.84 41.76 18.60
N ILE A 82 10.56 41.55 18.89
CA ILE A 82 9.77 42.40 19.79
C ILE A 82 10.33 42.30 21.21
N ARG A 83 10.60 41.08 21.69
CA ARG A 83 11.17 40.87 23.02
C ARG A 83 12.55 41.53 23.16
N LYS A 84 13.40 41.38 22.14
CA LYS A 84 14.73 42.02 22.11
C LYS A 84 14.65 43.55 22.10
N ALA A 85 13.67 44.12 21.38
CA ALA A 85 13.45 45.55 21.36
C ALA A 85 12.97 46.08 22.72
N GLU A 86 12.06 45.37 23.39
CA GLU A 86 11.60 45.73 24.74
C GLU A 86 12.74 45.66 25.78
N GLU A 87 13.54 44.60 25.75
CA GLU A 87 14.69 44.42 26.65
C GLU A 87 15.70 45.57 26.47
N SER A 88 15.98 45.98 25.23
CA SER A 88 16.88 47.10 24.95
C SER A 88 16.35 48.47 25.40
N LEU A 89 15.03 48.63 25.58
CA LEU A 89 14.43 49.87 26.09
C LEU A 89 14.40 49.94 27.61
N GLN A 90 14.49 48.79 28.29
CA GLN A 90 14.52 48.69 29.74
C GLN A 90 15.95 48.80 30.31
N GLU A 91 16.96 48.64 29.45
CA GLU A 91 18.38 48.73 29.82
C GLU A 91 18.96 50.17 29.70
N THR A 92 18.11 51.17 29.49
CA THR A 92 18.43 52.61 29.51
C THR A 92 17.71 53.33 30.63
#